data_AF-A0A6N7H8T7-F1
#
_entry.id   AF-A0A6N7H8T7-F1
#
_cell.length_a   1.000
_cell.length_b   1.000
_cell.length_c   1.000
_cell.angle_alpha   90.00
_cell.angle_beta   90.00
_cell.angle_gamma   90.00
#
_symmetry.space_group_name_H-M   'P 1'
#
loop_
_entity.id
_entity.type
_entity.pdbx_description
1 polymer ?
#
loop_
_entity_poly.entity_id
_entity_poly.type
_entity_poly.pdbx_seq_one_letter_code
_entity_poly.pdbx_strand_id
1 'polypeptide(L)' 'MSVFSDSYVLRVLFTRASGSDTTAWRWHRLTASLLDPYRPELHYMRGPGPKWREKHKQASA' A
#
# COMPACT_ATOMS: atom_id res chain seq x y z
N MET A 1 -24.73 34.93 -30.85
CA MET A 1 -23.80 34.68 -29.73
C MET A 1 -24.23 33.39 -29.04
N SER A 2 -23.41 32.35 -29.17
CA SER A 2 -23.31 31.09 -28.42
C SER A 2 -24.58 30.35 -27.94
N VAL A 3 -25.15 29.51 -28.80
CA VAL A 3 -26.08 28.39 -28.45
C VAL A 3 -25.32 27.11 -28.01
N PHE A 4 -24.02 27.23 -27.75
CA PHE A 4 -23.14 26.11 -27.37
C PHE A 4 -23.39 25.60 -25.94
N SER A 5 -24.22 26.29 -25.14
CA SER A 5 -24.44 26.01 -23.71
C SER A 5 -25.58 25.02 -23.40
N ASP A 6 -26.40 24.60 -24.36
CA ASP A 6 -27.54 23.69 -24.11
C ASP A 6 -27.47 22.39 -24.93
N SER A 7 -26.25 21.94 -25.23
CA SER A 7 -26.02 20.68 -25.94
C SER A 7 -26.29 19.50 -25.01
N TYR A 8 -27.54 19.00 -25.06
CA TYR A 8 -27.96 17.71 -24.50
C TYR A 8 -26.98 16.58 -24.85
N VAL A 9 -26.40 16.63 -26.05
CA VAL A 9 -25.39 15.67 -26.54
C VAL A 9 -24.12 15.70 -25.69
N LEU A 10 -23.63 16.88 -25.31
CA LEU A 10 -22.50 17.02 -24.39
C LEU A 10 -22.87 16.44 -23.02
N ARG A 11 -24.06 16.76 -22.50
CA ARG A 11 -24.50 16.25 -21.20
C ARG A 11 -24.59 14.72 -21.17
N VAL A 12 -25.15 14.10 -22.21
CA VAL A 12 -25.24 12.63 -22.33
C VAL A 12 -23.86 11.98 -22.47
N LEU A 13 -22.94 12.59 -23.22
CA LEU A 13 -21.59 12.06 -23.36
C LEU A 13 -20.75 12.20 -22.08
N PHE A 14 -20.90 13.30 -21.34
CA PHE A 14 -20.11 13.57 -20.13
C PHE A 14 -20.71 12.97 -18.83
N THR A 15 -22.01 12.68 -18.78
CA THR A 15 -22.68 12.09 -17.59
C THR A 15 -22.27 10.64 -17.28
N ARG A 16 -21.36 10.05 -18.08
CA ARG A 16 -20.85 8.69 -17.85
C ARG A 16 -19.32 8.57 -17.81
N ALA A 17 -18.60 9.68 -17.75
CA ALA A 17 -17.13 9.69 -17.77
C ALA A 17 -16.48 9.75 -16.38
N SER A 18 -17.19 9.41 -15.30
CA SER A 18 -16.60 9.27 -13.95
C SER A 18 -16.04 7.85 -13.76
N GLY A 19 -14.89 7.57 -14.36
CA GLY A 19 -14.19 6.29 -14.26
C GLY A 19 -12.72 6.42 -13.88
N SER A 20 -12.34 7.46 -13.14
CA SER A 20 -10.94 7.79 -12.83
C SER A 20 -10.38 7.13 -11.57
N ASP A 21 -11.20 6.45 -10.78
CA ASP A 21 -10.80 6.05 -9.42
C ASP A 21 -9.93 4.80 -9.39
N THR A 22 -10.03 3.94 -10.41
CA THR A 22 -9.28 2.69 -10.47
C THR A 22 -7.79 2.92 -10.64
N THR A 23 -7.40 3.97 -11.36
CA THR A 23 -5.99 4.32 -11.57
C THR A 23 -5.39 4.89 -10.30
N ALA A 24 -6.11 5.79 -9.62
CA ALA A 24 -5.66 6.36 -8.35
C ALA A 24 -5.46 5.28 -7.26
N TRP A 25 -6.41 4.35 -7.12
CA TRP A 25 -6.28 3.23 -6.17
C TRP A 25 -5.12 2.30 -6.51
N ARG A 26 -4.93 1.97 -7.80
CA ARG A 26 -3.79 1.15 -8.26
C ARG A 26 -2.47 1.84 -7.96
N TRP A 27 -2.35 3.14 -8.23
CA TRP A 27 -1.16 3.92 -7.92
C TRP A 27 -0.87 3.94 -6.42
N HIS A 28 -1.86 4.23 -5.59
CA HIS A 28 -1.71 4.25 -4.14
C HIS A 28 -1.24 2.88 -3.59
N ARG A 29 -1.79 1.77 -4.10
CA ARG A 29 -1.38 0.42 -3.67
C ARG A 29 0.06 0.08 -4.07
N LEU A 30 0.47 0.50 -5.27
CA LEU A 30 1.83 0.29 -5.77
C LEU A 30 2.85 1.11 -4.99
N THR A 31 2.57 2.40 -4.76
CA THR A 31 3.46 3.28 -3.99
C THR A 31 3.58 2.83 -2.55
N ALA A 32 2.49 2.39 -1.92
CA ALA A 32 2.53 1.86 -0.55
C ALA A 32 3.42 0.62 -0.43
N SER A 33 3.39 -0.28 -1.43
CA SER A 33 4.22 -1.50 -1.41
C SER A 33 5.68 -1.23 -1.75
N LEU A 34 5.94 -0.31 -2.69
CA LEU A 34 7.29 0.00 -3.17
C LEU A 34 8.08 0.87 -2.19
N LEU A 35 7.39 1.72 -1.43
CA LEU A 35 7.99 2.64 -0.47
C LEU A 35 7.79 2.18 0.98
N ASP A 36 7.33 0.94 1.19
CA ASP A 36 7.22 0.38 2.54
C ASP A 36 8.63 0.28 3.15
N PRO A 37 8.88 0.93 4.30
CA PRO A 37 10.17 0.84 4.96
C PRO A 37 10.44 -0.61 5.38
N TYR A 38 11.62 -1.12 5.01
CA TYR A 38 12.07 -2.42 5.51
C TYR A 38 12.14 -2.38 7.05
N ARG A 39 11.31 -3.19 7.71
CA ARG A 39 11.22 -3.33 9.17
C ARG A 39 11.87 -4.64 9.60
N PRO A 40 13.20 -4.67 9.77
CA PRO A 40 13.92 -5.88 10.09
C PRO A 40 13.52 -6.45 11.46
N GLU A 41 12.89 -5.65 12.34
CA GLU A 41 12.37 -6.06 13.65
C GLU A 41 11.27 -7.13 13.57
N LEU A 42 10.51 -7.15 12.46
CA LEU A 42 9.54 -8.22 12.17
C LEU A 42 10.24 -9.53 11.76
N HIS A 43 11.47 -9.43 11.27
CA HIS A 43 12.22 -10.53 10.67
C HIS A 43 13.40 -11.00 11.54
N TYR A 44 13.75 -10.26 12.60
CA TYR A 44 14.68 -10.69 13.63
C TYR A 44 14.01 -11.71 14.56
N MET A 45 13.64 -12.86 14.01
CA MET A 45 13.42 -14.10 14.74
C MET A 45 14.79 -14.70 15.11
N ARG A 46 15.64 -13.91 15.77
CA ARG A 46 16.92 -14.40 16.29
C ARG A 46 16.63 -14.96 17.67
N GLY A 47 16.30 -16.25 17.70
CA GLY A 47 16.25 -17.02 18.93
C GLY A 47 17.56 -16.91 19.72
N PRO A 48 17.56 -17.33 20.99
CA PRO A 48 18.69 -17.10 21.88
C PRO A 48 20.00 -17.58 21.28
N GLY A 49 20.94 -16.65 21.13
CA GLY A 49 22.25 -16.92 20.55
C GLY A 49 23.08 -17.89 21.40
N PRO A 50 24.18 -18.45 20.86
CA PRO A 50 25.02 -19.42 21.55
C PRO A 50 25.51 -18.92 22.93
N LYS A 51 25.92 -17.65 23.00
CA LYS A 51 26.32 -16.98 24.26
C LYS A 51 25.19 -16.90 25.30
N TRP A 52 23.94 -16.75 24.85
CA TRP A 52 22.79 -16.79 25.74
C TRP A 52 22.57 -18.20 26.28
N ARG A 53 22.68 -19.22 25.41
CA ARG A 53 22.54 -20.63 25.81
C ARG A 53 23.64 -21.03 26.80
N GLU A 54 24.89 -20.63 26.59
CA GLU A 54 26.00 -20.90 27.52
C GLU A 54 25.74 -20.35 28.92
N LYS A 55 25.20 -19.14 29.04
CA LYS A 55 24.88 -18.52 30.33
C LYS A 55 23.70 -19.19 31.05
N HIS A 56 22.72 -19.71 30.30
CA HIS A 56 21.48 -20.27 30.84
C HIS A 56 21.45 -21.81 30.91
N LYS A 57 22.48 -22.50 30.39
CA LYS A 57 22.66 -23.95 30.50
C LYS A 57 22.75 -24.47 31.95
N GLN A 58 22.91 -23.60 32.94
CA GLN A 58 22.97 -23.98 34.36
C GLN A 58 21.59 -24.11 35.02
N ALA A 59 20.49 -23.77 34.34
CA ALA A 59 19.14 -23.77 34.92
C ALA A 59 18.33 -25.06 34.66
N SER A 60 18.90 -26.03 33.95
CA SER A 60 18.26 -27.32 33.66
C SER A 60 19.28 -28.43 33.93
N ALA A 61 19.00 -29.20 34.97
CA ALA A 61 19.77 -30.35 35.46
C ALA A 61 20.02 -31.42 34.39
#